data_AF-A0A381YBT2-F1
#
_entry.id   AF-A0A381YBT2-F1
#
_cell.length_a   1.000
_cell.length_b   1.000
_cell.length_c   1.000
_cell.angle_alpha   90.00
_cell.angle_beta   90.00
_cell.angle_gamma   90.00
#
_symmetry.space_group_name_H-M   'P 1'
#
loop_
_entity.id
_entity.type
_entity.pdbx_description
1 polymer ?
#
loop_
_entity_poly.entity_id
_entity_poly.type
_entity_poly.pdbx_seq_one_letter_code
_entity_poly.pdbx_strand_id
1 'polypeptide(L)'
;VHTTYSIDAFTLELPMMGLQGIHDSSMACDFARYCANLDFFSFNDHAESLTPDNWREQKQIIQQCNISNDDPITNDLVVFPGWEWTQIGTTKENHWGHRNVIFKDIQDLPARPIGSRTPETGLGIFDTTQQAVGARWLDPFNFKRYSDLNWLLDTVRNIPFCEDGVDSTELPLDCYEYARTPRDLFLKLDEWGSDNIVIPHGQSWGFHVPTGTSWDNRLNEMGHDSSKQVLLEIMSGHGNSEEFRNISAANFLQNDELSCPEPTDNFLPCCWQAGEMQKKRCDGLTDDECNARVELAKKYTLAGGPYSNMVFPEAKPEEWLNCDQCTDCFKPAFNYRPKQSAQYALAISNFESLDSDFQRYKFGFIASTDDHTARPGTGYKQYERRKMTFATGAKSEIWEYKIKSEDPNFPELPKITPGESQPDTERASSFVYPGGILAVHSEGRGKDEIWTALKNKNVYGTSGPRILLWFDLVNSPNGKVPMGSEIVMSQNPKFVVRAAGSLKQLSGCSDESIDSLSPKRLEYLCAGECY
;
A
#
# COMPACT_ATOMS: atom_id res chain seq x y z
N VAL A 1 8.87 3.27 -1.62
CA VAL A 1 9.08 2.92 -0.18
C VAL A 1 8.82 4.13 0.67
N HIS A 2 8.45 3.90 1.93
CA HIS A 2 8.24 4.95 2.93
C HIS A 2 9.43 5.04 3.86
N THR A 3 9.76 6.25 4.23
CA THR A 3 10.73 6.59 5.27
C THR A 3 9.98 7.07 6.50
N THR A 4 10.69 7.41 7.56
CA THR A 4 10.06 8.02 8.75
C THR A 4 9.59 9.46 8.53
N TYR A 5 9.58 9.98 7.30
CA TYR A 5 8.77 11.15 6.96
C TYR A 5 7.28 10.81 6.89
N SER A 6 6.92 9.55 6.61
CA SER A 6 5.55 9.04 6.74
C SER A 6 5.21 8.81 8.22
N ILE A 7 4.06 9.30 8.67
CA ILE A 7 3.66 9.27 10.10
C ILE A 7 3.48 7.83 10.60
N ASP A 8 2.90 6.95 9.77
CA ASP A 8 2.70 5.55 10.10
C ASP A 8 4.02 4.78 10.14
N ALA A 9 4.91 4.96 9.16
CA ALA A 9 6.27 4.42 9.18
C ALA A 9 7.04 4.86 10.43
N PHE A 10 6.94 6.13 10.83
CA PHE A 10 7.49 6.60 12.11
C PHE A 10 6.87 5.85 13.29
N THR A 11 5.54 5.71 13.30
CA THR A 11 4.80 5.05 14.38
C THR A 11 5.22 3.59 14.55
N LEU A 12 5.42 2.88 13.45
CA LEU A 12 5.95 1.52 13.45
C LEU A 12 7.34 1.45 14.09
N GLU A 13 8.20 2.43 13.85
CA GLU A 13 9.57 2.50 14.39
C GLU A 13 9.67 2.95 15.86
N LEU A 14 8.52 3.16 16.52
CA LEU A 14 8.51 3.51 17.94
C LEU A 14 9.02 2.35 18.81
N PRO A 15 9.74 2.66 19.91
CA PRO A 15 10.26 1.65 20.83
C PRO A 15 9.22 0.69 21.41
N MET A 16 7.94 1.09 21.49
CA MET A 16 6.85 0.23 22.00
C MET A 16 6.42 -0.85 20.99
N MET A 17 6.64 -0.61 19.70
CA MET A 17 6.28 -1.51 18.60
C MET A 17 7.39 -2.54 18.29
N GLY A 18 8.53 -2.46 19.00
CA GLY A 18 9.60 -3.44 18.90
C GLY A 18 10.40 -3.42 17.58
N LEU A 19 10.32 -2.33 16.82
CA LEU A 19 11.13 -2.11 15.61
C LEU A 19 12.44 -1.38 15.90
N GLN A 20 13.24 -1.13 14.86
CA GLN A 20 14.69 -0.86 14.96
C GLN A 20 15.02 0.62 15.25
N GLY A 21 14.10 1.54 14.94
CA GLY A 21 14.28 2.98 15.10
C GLY A 21 14.18 3.73 13.78
N ILE A 22 14.49 5.03 13.83
CA ILE A 22 14.26 5.93 12.70
C ILE A 22 15.07 5.50 11.47
N HIS A 23 14.39 5.38 10.32
CA HIS A 23 15.00 5.14 9.01
C HIS A 23 14.76 6.32 8.09
N ASP A 24 15.83 7.06 7.81
CA ASP A 24 15.80 8.21 6.92
C ASP A 24 15.97 7.82 5.44
N SER A 25 15.78 8.80 4.55
CA SER A 25 15.91 8.60 3.11
C SER A 25 17.32 8.15 2.69
N SER A 26 18.40 8.56 3.38
CA SER A 26 19.76 8.12 3.05
C SER A 26 19.96 6.62 3.32
N MET A 27 19.29 6.09 4.35
CA MET A 27 19.34 4.67 4.68
C MET A 27 18.65 3.82 3.60
N ALA A 28 17.59 4.33 2.95
CA ALA A 28 16.97 3.63 1.82
C ALA A 28 17.91 3.49 0.63
N CYS A 29 18.69 4.53 0.34
CA CYS A 29 19.73 4.50 -0.69
C CYS A 29 20.82 3.47 -0.40
N ASP A 30 21.31 3.44 0.84
CA ASP A 30 22.31 2.45 1.25
C ASP A 30 21.74 1.03 1.24
N PHE A 31 20.50 0.85 1.69
CA PHE A 31 19.85 -0.47 1.66
C PHE A 31 19.67 -0.96 0.22
N ALA A 32 19.16 -0.10 -0.67
CA ALA A 32 19.00 -0.42 -2.08
C ALA A 32 20.33 -0.86 -2.71
N ARG A 33 21.41 -0.13 -2.44
CA ARG A 33 22.72 -0.36 -3.04
C ARG A 33 23.43 -1.59 -2.44
N TYR A 34 23.51 -1.67 -1.11
CA TYR A 34 24.41 -2.61 -0.44
C TYR A 34 23.72 -3.81 0.20
N CYS A 35 22.44 -3.70 0.60
CA CYS A 35 21.72 -4.84 1.17
C CYS A 35 20.95 -5.60 0.07
N ALA A 36 20.16 -4.86 -0.71
CA ALA A 36 19.33 -5.42 -1.76
C ALA A 36 20.06 -5.52 -3.10
N ASN A 37 21.02 -4.65 -3.41
CA ASN A 37 21.67 -4.57 -4.72
C ASN A 37 20.65 -4.38 -5.87
N LEU A 38 19.85 -3.32 -5.79
CA LEU A 38 18.83 -2.94 -6.78
C LEU A 38 19.40 -2.02 -7.86
N ASP A 39 18.90 -2.14 -9.08
CA ASP A 39 19.20 -1.19 -10.15
C ASP A 39 18.42 0.13 -9.98
N PHE A 40 17.23 0.11 -9.36
CA PHE A 40 16.44 1.32 -9.10
C PHE A 40 15.35 1.13 -8.04
N PHE A 41 14.83 2.25 -7.52
CA PHE A 41 13.61 2.32 -6.69
C PHE A 41 12.99 3.73 -6.73
N SER A 42 11.84 3.91 -6.07
CA SER A 42 11.24 5.23 -5.84
C SER A 42 10.95 5.48 -4.36
N PHE A 43 11.12 6.73 -3.93
CA PHE A 43 10.54 7.22 -2.68
C PHE A 43 9.07 7.51 -2.89
N ASN A 44 8.23 7.02 -2.00
CA ASN A 44 6.78 7.20 -2.06
C ASN A 44 6.22 7.50 -0.67
N ASP A 45 6.88 8.35 0.13
CA ASP A 45 6.31 8.78 1.40
C ASP A 45 4.89 9.37 1.21
N HIS A 46 4.02 9.21 2.20
CA HIS A 46 2.65 9.73 2.13
C HIS A 46 2.68 11.26 1.94
N ALA A 47 2.09 11.75 0.86
CA ALA A 47 1.94 13.19 0.62
C ALA A 47 1.19 13.87 1.77
N GLU A 48 0.30 13.13 2.44
CA GLU A 48 -0.44 13.55 3.61
C GLU A 48 0.43 13.84 4.85
N SER A 49 1.62 13.22 4.91
CA SER A 49 2.59 13.35 6.01
C SER A 49 3.78 14.25 5.67
N LEU A 50 4.08 14.46 4.39
CA LEU A 50 5.25 15.23 3.98
C LEU A 50 5.09 16.72 4.29
N THR A 51 6.08 17.29 4.99
CA THR A 51 6.20 18.74 5.14
C THR A 51 6.91 19.35 3.92
N PRO A 52 6.75 20.67 3.67
CA PRO A 52 7.51 21.36 2.61
C PRO A 52 9.02 21.17 2.73
N ASP A 53 9.54 21.13 3.97
CA ASP A 53 10.96 20.89 4.22
C ASP A 53 11.37 19.45 3.93
N ASN A 54 10.55 18.46 4.29
CA ASN A 54 10.82 17.06 3.92
C ASN A 54 10.85 16.89 2.40
N TRP A 55 9.94 17.54 1.66
CA TRP A 55 9.94 17.47 0.20
C TRP A 55 11.21 18.08 -0.41
N ARG A 56 11.66 19.23 0.09
CA ARG A 56 12.93 19.86 -0.35
C ARG A 56 14.14 18.99 -0.01
N GLU A 57 14.18 18.44 1.20
CA GLU A 57 15.26 17.57 1.65
C GLU A 57 15.33 16.30 0.81
N GLN A 58 14.18 15.67 0.54
CA GLN A 58 14.11 14.47 -0.28
C GLN A 58 14.64 14.71 -1.70
N LYS A 59 14.37 15.89 -2.31
CA LYS A 59 14.98 16.26 -3.61
C LYS A 59 16.50 16.29 -3.55
N GLN A 60 17.08 16.84 -2.48
CA GLN A 60 18.54 16.87 -2.28
C GLN A 60 19.11 15.47 -2.07
N ILE A 61 18.43 14.62 -1.30
CA ILE A 61 18.87 13.24 -1.04
C ILE A 61 18.81 12.41 -2.33
N ILE A 62 17.75 12.54 -3.13
CA ILE A 62 17.64 11.87 -4.43
C ILE A 62 18.78 12.31 -5.35
N GLN A 63 19.06 13.62 -5.39
CA GLN A 63 20.20 14.14 -6.15
C GLN A 63 21.50 13.46 -5.70
N GLN A 64 21.77 13.41 -4.39
CA GLN A 64 22.98 12.80 -3.83
C GLN A 64 23.06 11.30 -4.09
N CYS A 65 21.94 10.59 -3.97
CA CYS A 65 21.86 9.15 -4.18
C CYS A 65 22.13 8.74 -5.63
N ASN A 66 21.81 9.64 -6.56
CA ASN A 66 22.03 9.48 -8.00
C ASN A 66 23.40 9.99 -8.49
N ILE A 67 24.25 10.62 -7.65
CA ILE A 67 25.52 11.24 -8.09
C ILE A 67 26.45 10.26 -8.82
N SER A 68 26.46 8.98 -8.43
CA SER A 68 27.31 7.98 -9.07
C SER A 68 26.84 7.57 -10.49
N ASN A 69 25.71 8.09 -10.98
CA ASN A 69 25.07 7.69 -12.23
C ASN A 69 25.41 8.57 -13.46
N ASP A 70 26.54 9.27 -13.44
CA ASP A 70 26.95 10.09 -14.59
C ASP A 70 27.41 9.26 -15.80
N ASP A 71 27.71 7.96 -15.62
CA ASP A 71 28.05 7.01 -16.70
C ASP A 71 26.99 5.89 -16.79
N PRO A 72 26.16 5.89 -17.86
CA PRO A 72 25.09 4.89 -18.08
C PRO A 72 25.54 3.43 -18.08
N ILE A 73 26.82 3.16 -18.33
CA ILE A 73 27.40 1.80 -18.33
C ILE A 73 27.73 1.35 -16.91
N THR A 74 28.09 2.28 -16.02
CA THR A 74 28.46 2.01 -14.63
C THR A 74 27.41 2.45 -13.61
N ASN A 75 26.23 2.91 -14.06
CA ASN A 75 25.11 3.26 -13.18
C ASN A 75 24.84 2.15 -12.18
N ASP A 76 24.93 2.52 -10.89
CA ASP A 76 24.82 1.59 -9.78
C ASP A 76 23.39 1.54 -9.23
N LEU A 77 22.68 2.68 -9.19
CA LEU A 77 21.36 2.78 -8.61
C LEU A 77 20.60 4.05 -9.06
N VAL A 78 19.48 3.90 -9.78
CA VAL A 78 18.60 5.03 -10.12
C VAL A 78 17.49 5.21 -9.07
N VAL A 79 17.35 6.42 -8.56
CA VAL A 79 16.27 6.78 -7.63
C VAL A 79 15.30 7.75 -8.26
N PHE A 80 14.04 7.34 -8.36
CA PHE A 80 12.95 8.17 -8.85
C PHE A 80 12.27 8.95 -7.70
N PRO A 81 12.06 10.26 -7.84
CA PRO A 81 11.23 11.03 -6.94
C PRO A 81 9.76 10.65 -7.05
N GLY A 82 9.05 10.71 -5.93
CA GLY A 82 7.63 10.42 -5.86
C GLY A 82 7.05 10.60 -4.47
N TRP A 83 5.76 10.33 -4.36
CA TRP A 83 4.99 10.28 -3.12
C TRP A 83 3.82 9.31 -3.28
N GLU A 84 3.24 8.89 -2.16
CA GLU A 84 1.94 8.20 -2.15
C GLU A 84 0.81 9.20 -1.91
N TRP A 85 -0.21 9.18 -2.77
CA TRP A 85 -1.51 9.81 -2.54
C TRP A 85 -2.45 8.78 -1.91
N THR A 86 -2.88 9.04 -0.68
CA THR A 86 -3.44 8.04 0.24
C THR A 86 -4.88 8.37 0.55
N GLN A 87 -5.81 7.97 -0.31
CA GLN A 87 -7.22 8.30 -0.12
C GLN A 87 -8.01 7.10 0.42
N ILE A 88 -8.60 7.31 1.61
CA ILE A 88 -9.42 6.33 2.29
C ILE A 88 -10.83 6.91 2.49
N GLY A 89 -11.79 6.42 1.71
CA GLY A 89 -13.20 6.64 1.95
C GLY A 89 -13.83 5.67 2.95
N THR A 90 -14.99 6.06 3.48
CA THR A 90 -15.81 5.26 4.41
C THR A 90 -16.84 4.37 3.71
N THR A 91 -17.12 4.61 2.42
CA THR A 91 -18.08 3.86 1.60
C THR A 91 -17.46 3.47 0.25
N LYS A 92 -18.10 2.56 -0.48
CA LYS A 92 -17.63 2.13 -1.82
C LYS A 92 -17.63 3.27 -2.84
N GLU A 93 -18.45 4.30 -2.65
CA GLU A 93 -18.61 5.47 -3.54
C GLU A 93 -17.53 6.53 -3.31
N ASN A 94 -17.09 6.74 -2.07
CA ASN A 94 -16.13 7.80 -1.73
C ASN A 94 -14.69 7.28 -1.50
N HIS A 95 -14.47 5.98 -1.62
CA HIS A 95 -13.15 5.37 -1.48
C HIS A 95 -12.48 5.20 -2.85
N TRP A 96 -11.33 5.85 -3.02
CA TRP A 96 -10.53 5.82 -4.25
C TRP A 96 -9.25 4.99 -4.13
N GLY A 97 -8.80 4.68 -2.92
CA GLY A 97 -7.62 3.89 -2.65
C GLY A 97 -6.31 4.63 -2.92
N HIS A 98 -5.20 3.93 -2.75
CA HIS A 98 -3.87 4.51 -2.72
C HIS A 98 -3.21 4.54 -4.11
N ARG A 99 -2.37 5.55 -4.37
CA ARG A 99 -1.66 5.74 -5.64
C ARG A 99 -0.25 6.26 -5.39
N ASN A 100 0.75 5.54 -5.88
CA ASN A 100 2.10 6.07 -5.99
C ASN A 100 2.18 7.01 -7.20
N VAL A 101 2.64 8.24 -7.00
CA VAL A 101 2.95 9.21 -8.05
C VAL A 101 4.46 9.29 -8.15
N ILE A 102 5.03 8.85 -9.26
CA ILE A 102 6.47 8.92 -9.52
C ILE A 102 6.75 9.85 -10.69
N PHE A 103 7.94 10.47 -10.69
CA PHE A 103 8.39 11.38 -11.73
C PHE A 103 9.75 10.97 -12.28
N LYS A 104 9.99 11.34 -13.54
CA LYS A 104 11.23 11.00 -14.23
C LYS A 104 12.47 11.65 -13.62
N ASP A 105 12.37 12.91 -13.23
CA ASP A 105 13.52 13.73 -12.80
C ASP A 105 13.15 14.69 -11.67
N ILE A 106 14.17 15.24 -11.01
CA ILE A 106 14.04 16.22 -9.94
C ILE A 106 13.91 17.67 -10.44
N GLN A 107 14.27 17.95 -11.69
CA GLN A 107 14.30 19.32 -12.25
C GLN A 107 12.89 19.89 -12.46
N ASP A 108 11.99 19.08 -13.00
CA ASP A 108 10.62 19.48 -13.34
C ASP A 108 9.60 18.98 -12.31
N LEU A 109 10.00 18.83 -11.04
CA LEU A 109 9.10 18.35 -10.00
C LEU A 109 8.08 19.41 -9.57
N PRO A 110 6.86 18.98 -9.22
CA PRO A 110 5.93 19.83 -8.48
C PRO A 110 6.60 20.48 -7.27
N ALA A 111 6.26 21.74 -7.04
CA ALA A 111 6.85 22.51 -5.94
C ALA A 111 6.51 21.91 -4.57
N ARG A 112 5.40 21.18 -4.49
CA ARG A 112 4.87 20.49 -3.31
C ARG A 112 4.20 19.17 -3.71
N PRO A 113 4.12 18.18 -2.81
CA PRO A 113 3.26 17.01 -2.99
C PRO A 113 1.78 17.41 -3.00
N ILE A 114 0.96 16.61 -3.69
CA ILE A 114 -0.50 16.74 -3.70
C ILE A 114 -1.05 15.56 -2.90
N GLY A 115 -1.59 15.82 -1.71
CA GLY A 115 -2.14 14.78 -0.84
C GLY A 115 -3.67 14.64 -0.93
N SER A 116 -4.24 13.74 -0.13
CA SER A 116 -5.69 13.49 -0.12
C SER A 116 -6.44 14.19 1.03
N ARG A 117 -5.73 14.61 2.09
CA ARG A 117 -6.35 15.29 3.24
C ARG A 117 -7.02 16.59 2.81
N THR A 118 -8.12 16.90 3.45
CA THR A 118 -8.89 18.11 3.19
C THR A 118 -9.02 18.92 4.48
N PRO A 119 -9.37 20.22 4.40
CA PRO A 119 -9.55 21.05 5.60
C PRO A 119 -10.52 20.45 6.63
N GLU A 120 -11.48 19.65 6.16
CA GLU A 120 -12.50 19.02 6.98
C GLU A 120 -12.01 17.72 7.67
N THR A 121 -10.94 17.08 7.18
CA THR A 121 -10.52 15.74 7.64
C THR A 121 -9.41 15.74 8.67
N GLY A 122 -8.81 16.89 9.00
CA GLY A 122 -7.67 16.93 9.93
C GLY A 122 -6.48 16.09 9.43
N LEU A 123 -5.86 15.26 10.28
CA LEU A 123 -4.82 14.31 9.85
C LEU A 123 -5.40 13.01 9.27
N GLY A 124 -6.73 12.87 9.21
CA GLY A 124 -7.38 11.66 8.72
C GLY A 124 -7.05 10.44 9.60
N ILE A 125 -6.67 9.33 8.98
CA ILE A 125 -6.34 8.09 9.70
C ILE A 125 -5.14 8.24 10.65
N PHE A 126 -4.23 9.18 10.35
CA PHE A 126 -3.03 9.40 11.14
C PHE A 126 -3.32 10.05 12.50
N ASP A 127 -4.50 10.63 12.75
CA ASP A 127 -4.85 11.17 14.07
C ASP A 127 -4.85 10.09 15.17
N THR A 128 -5.10 8.82 14.80
CA THR A 128 -5.01 7.68 15.74
C THR A 128 -3.62 7.52 16.36
N THR A 129 -2.56 7.95 15.66
CA THR A 129 -1.17 7.85 16.11
C THR A 129 -0.85 8.80 17.27
N GLN A 130 -1.66 9.84 17.50
CA GLN A 130 -1.49 10.77 18.61
C GLN A 130 -1.50 10.05 19.98
N GLN A 131 -2.22 8.93 20.08
CA GLN A 131 -2.25 8.11 21.30
C GLN A 131 -0.87 7.55 21.65
N ALA A 132 -0.05 7.22 20.64
CA ALA A 132 1.29 6.68 20.82
C ALA A 132 2.25 7.67 21.48
N VAL A 133 2.01 8.99 21.32
CA VAL A 133 2.83 10.04 21.96
C VAL A 133 2.81 9.92 23.48
N GLY A 134 1.69 9.49 24.07
CA GLY A 134 1.52 9.34 25.52
C GLY A 134 2.52 8.35 26.13
N ALA A 135 3.01 7.39 25.36
CA ALA A 135 3.98 6.39 25.79
C ALA A 135 5.31 7.01 26.29
N ARG A 136 5.63 8.26 25.93
CA ARG A 136 6.81 8.98 26.44
C ARG A 136 6.90 9.05 27.96
N TRP A 137 5.74 9.03 28.64
CA TRP A 137 5.67 9.07 30.10
C TRP A 137 5.87 7.69 30.75
N LEU A 138 5.69 6.62 29.96
CA LEU A 138 5.90 5.23 30.37
C LEU A 138 7.30 4.73 29.99
N ASP A 139 7.91 5.30 28.95
CA ASP A 139 9.28 5.00 28.49
C ASP A 139 10.14 6.29 28.46
N PRO A 140 10.58 6.78 29.63
CA PRO A 140 11.37 8.00 29.73
C PRO A 140 12.75 7.89 29.06
N PHE A 141 13.29 6.68 28.88
CA PHE A 141 14.57 6.47 28.19
C PHE A 141 14.48 6.75 26.69
N ASN A 142 13.29 6.61 26.11
CA ASN A 142 13.03 6.93 24.72
C ASN A 142 12.14 8.16 24.53
N PHE A 143 12.02 9.02 25.55
CA PHE A 143 11.17 10.22 25.55
C PHE A 143 11.29 11.06 24.27
N LYS A 144 12.53 11.21 23.76
CA LYS A 144 12.80 11.95 22.52
C LYS A 144 12.05 11.37 21.32
N ARG A 145 12.07 10.05 21.10
CA ARG A 145 11.43 9.42 19.92
C ARG A 145 9.92 9.68 19.86
N TYR A 146 9.25 9.53 21.00
CA TYR A 146 7.82 9.84 21.11
C TYR A 146 7.53 11.35 20.99
N SER A 147 8.44 12.19 21.45
CA SER A 147 8.32 13.65 21.29
C SER A 147 8.59 14.12 19.87
N ASP A 148 9.49 13.45 19.15
CA ASP A 148 9.74 13.68 17.72
C ASP A 148 8.51 13.30 16.88
N LEU A 149 7.82 12.20 17.20
CA LEU A 149 6.51 11.89 16.60
C LEU A 149 5.50 13.01 16.87
N ASN A 150 5.41 13.50 18.11
CA ASN A 150 4.50 14.61 18.42
C ASN A 150 4.86 15.87 17.62
N TRP A 151 6.14 16.18 17.49
CA TRP A 151 6.61 17.30 16.67
C TRP A 151 6.20 17.11 15.20
N LEU A 152 6.35 15.91 14.63
CA LEU A 152 5.93 15.63 13.25
C LEU A 152 4.43 15.83 13.08
N LEU A 153 3.61 15.25 13.97
CA LEU A 153 2.15 15.41 13.96
C LEU A 153 1.73 16.87 14.03
N ASP A 154 2.31 17.63 14.96
CA ASP A 154 2.01 19.06 15.12
C ASP A 154 2.49 19.87 13.91
N THR A 155 3.64 19.51 13.32
CA THR A 155 4.17 20.20 12.14
C THR A 155 3.24 20.00 10.95
N VAL A 156 2.87 18.75 10.64
CA VAL A 156 1.96 18.43 9.52
C VAL A 156 0.57 19.03 9.71
N ARG A 157 0.05 19.02 10.95
CA ARG A 157 -1.25 19.59 11.29
C ARG A 157 -1.29 21.12 11.09
N ASN A 158 -0.16 21.80 11.30
CA ASN A 158 -0.07 23.26 11.23
C ASN A 158 0.30 23.79 9.83
N ILE A 159 0.53 22.93 8.82
CA ILE A 159 0.71 23.38 7.44
C ILE A 159 -0.62 24.00 6.97
N PRO A 160 -0.63 25.26 6.51
CA PRO A 160 -1.85 25.87 5.98
C PRO A 160 -2.27 25.16 4.70
N PHE A 161 -3.57 24.88 4.54
CA PHE A 161 -4.09 24.38 3.26
C PHE A 161 -3.94 25.44 2.17
N CYS A 162 -3.63 24.99 0.95
CA CYS A 162 -3.62 25.86 -0.22
C CYS A 162 -5.04 26.36 -0.55
N GLU A 163 -5.12 27.54 -1.19
CA GLU A 163 -6.39 28.10 -1.65
C GLU A 163 -7.02 27.21 -2.72
N ASP A 164 -8.31 26.93 -2.60
CA ASP A 164 -9.03 26.07 -3.53
C ASP A 164 -9.35 26.83 -4.84
N GLY A 165 -9.32 26.12 -5.97
CA GLY A 165 -9.58 26.70 -7.29
C GLY A 165 -8.46 27.58 -7.88
N VAL A 166 -7.30 27.67 -7.24
CA VAL A 166 -6.09 28.31 -7.77
C VAL A 166 -5.21 27.26 -8.46
N ASP A 167 -4.60 27.63 -9.59
CA ASP A 167 -3.68 26.77 -10.34
C ASP A 167 -2.48 26.34 -9.48
N SER A 168 -2.08 25.07 -9.60
CA SER A 168 -1.00 24.48 -8.81
C SER A 168 0.30 25.27 -8.90
N THR A 169 0.59 25.88 -10.06
CA THR A 169 1.82 26.66 -10.27
C THR A 169 1.81 28.04 -9.63
N GLU A 170 0.63 28.56 -9.27
CA GLU A 170 0.45 29.87 -8.64
C GLU A 170 0.35 29.80 -7.10
N LEU A 171 0.20 28.59 -6.55
CA LEU A 171 0.03 28.37 -5.11
C LEU A 171 1.31 28.62 -4.27
N PRO A 172 1.20 29.09 -3.01
CA PRO A 172 2.35 29.33 -2.12
C PRO A 172 3.17 28.06 -1.78
N LEU A 173 4.50 28.14 -1.81
CA LEU A 173 5.40 26.98 -1.64
C LEU A 173 5.26 26.20 -0.33
N ASP A 174 4.72 26.83 0.72
CA ASP A 174 4.61 26.26 2.07
C ASP A 174 3.18 25.88 2.46
N CYS A 175 2.25 25.78 1.50
CA CYS A 175 0.90 25.28 1.75
C CYS A 175 0.75 23.80 1.38
N TYR A 176 -0.20 23.14 2.04
CA TYR A 176 -0.60 21.76 1.78
C TYR A 176 -1.64 21.75 0.64
N GLU A 177 -1.22 21.25 -0.52
CA GLU A 177 -2.08 21.08 -1.68
C GLU A 177 -2.74 19.70 -1.66
N TYR A 178 -4.00 19.64 -2.10
CA TYR A 178 -4.76 18.41 -2.02
C TYR A 178 -5.67 18.17 -3.22
N ALA A 179 -5.96 16.90 -3.44
CA ALA A 179 -6.89 16.39 -4.44
C ALA A 179 -7.88 15.44 -3.77
N ARG A 180 -9.18 15.68 -3.96
CA ARG A 180 -10.25 14.87 -3.32
C ARG A 180 -10.53 13.59 -4.10
N THR A 181 -10.31 13.64 -5.41
CA THR A 181 -10.54 12.53 -6.33
C THR A 181 -9.31 12.29 -7.22
N PRO A 182 -9.20 11.12 -7.88
CA PRO A 182 -8.14 10.86 -8.85
C PRO A 182 -8.15 11.88 -10.00
N ARG A 183 -9.32 12.31 -10.45
CA ARG A 183 -9.45 13.38 -11.47
C ARG A 183 -8.79 14.68 -11.02
N ASP A 184 -9.06 15.13 -9.80
CA ASP A 184 -8.44 16.36 -9.27
C ASP A 184 -6.92 16.21 -9.21
N LEU A 185 -6.43 15.04 -8.81
CA LEU A 185 -5.00 14.72 -8.79
C LEU A 185 -4.42 14.80 -10.21
N PHE A 186 -5.07 14.21 -11.21
CA PHE A 186 -4.58 14.23 -12.59
C PHE A 186 -4.54 15.64 -13.17
N LEU A 187 -5.57 16.46 -12.94
CA LEU A 187 -5.62 17.84 -13.40
C LEU A 187 -4.49 18.67 -12.79
N LYS A 188 -4.28 18.56 -11.48
CA LYS A 188 -3.19 19.26 -10.79
C LYS A 188 -1.81 18.81 -11.26
N LEU A 189 -1.64 17.52 -11.56
CA LEU A 189 -0.39 17.02 -12.16
C LEU A 189 -0.17 17.58 -13.57
N ASP A 190 -1.22 17.78 -14.36
CA ASP A 190 -1.13 18.37 -15.71
C ASP A 190 -0.71 19.85 -15.67
N GLU A 191 -1.12 20.61 -14.64
CA GLU A 191 -0.73 22.02 -14.46
C GLU A 191 0.79 22.20 -14.35
N TRP A 192 1.51 21.22 -13.78
CA TRP A 192 2.98 21.24 -13.70
C TRP A 192 3.69 20.84 -15.00
N GLY A 193 3.01 20.10 -15.90
CA GLY A 193 3.62 19.56 -17.12
C GLY A 193 4.71 18.51 -16.90
N SER A 194 4.89 17.99 -15.68
CA SER A 194 5.90 17.01 -15.32
C SER A 194 5.59 15.63 -15.92
N ASP A 195 6.62 14.92 -16.43
CA ASP A 195 6.45 13.52 -16.85
C ASP A 195 6.30 12.62 -15.61
N ASN A 196 5.09 12.12 -15.42
CA ASN A 196 4.69 11.32 -14.27
C ASN A 196 4.06 9.97 -14.67
N ILE A 197 4.06 9.06 -13.70
CA ILE A 197 3.28 7.82 -13.72
C ILE A 197 2.52 7.75 -12.39
N VAL A 198 1.21 7.46 -12.46
CA VAL A 198 0.36 7.25 -11.29
C VAL A 198 0.00 5.76 -11.22
N ILE A 199 0.37 5.10 -10.12
CA ILE A 199 0.30 3.65 -9.97
C ILE A 199 -0.65 3.30 -8.83
N PRO A 200 -1.87 2.80 -9.09
CA PRO A 200 -2.70 2.21 -8.06
C PRO A 200 -2.00 1.01 -7.41
N HIS A 201 -2.06 0.93 -6.09
CA HIS A 201 -1.48 -0.19 -5.32
C HIS A 201 -2.36 -0.53 -4.11
N GLY A 202 -2.11 -1.67 -3.45
CA GLY A 202 -2.83 -2.06 -2.24
C GLY A 202 -4.37 -2.23 -2.39
N GLN A 203 -4.91 -2.24 -3.60
CA GLN A 203 -6.35 -2.06 -3.85
C GLN A 203 -7.22 -3.16 -3.23
N SER A 204 -6.67 -4.37 -3.08
CA SER A 204 -7.38 -5.51 -2.48
C SER A 204 -7.21 -5.64 -0.96
N TRP A 205 -6.50 -4.71 -0.31
CA TRP A 205 -6.18 -4.77 1.12
C TRP A 205 -7.36 -4.32 1.98
N GLY A 206 -8.17 -5.26 2.45
CA GLY A 206 -9.36 -5.01 3.27
C GLY A 206 -9.10 -4.50 4.68
N PHE A 207 -7.86 -4.09 4.98
CA PHE A 207 -7.50 -3.36 6.19
C PHE A 207 -8.20 -2.00 6.29
N HIS A 208 -8.35 -1.32 5.15
CA HIS A 208 -9.03 -0.02 5.06
C HIS A 208 -10.04 0.06 3.91
N VAL A 209 -9.98 -0.85 2.93
CA VAL A 209 -10.88 -0.84 1.76
C VAL A 209 -12.30 -1.26 2.17
N PRO A 210 -13.32 -0.39 1.99
CA PRO A 210 -14.71 -0.70 2.33
C PRO A 210 -15.26 -1.90 1.56
N THR A 211 -16.15 -2.65 2.21
CA THR A 211 -16.86 -3.76 1.56
C THR A 211 -17.67 -3.26 0.38
N GLY A 212 -17.59 -3.96 -0.76
CA GLY A 212 -18.30 -3.60 -1.99
C GLY A 212 -17.55 -2.65 -2.92
N THR A 213 -16.40 -2.12 -2.50
CA THR A 213 -15.50 -1.36 -3.39
C THR A 213 -15.11 -2.23 -4.60
N SER A 214 -15.22 -1.65 -5.80
CA SER A 214 -15.09 -2.37 -7.05
C SER A 214 -14.47 -1.49 -8.15
N TRP A 215 -13.77 -2.11 -9.10
CA TRP A 215 -13.18 -1.40 -10.25
C TRP A 215 -14.24 -0.90 -11.25
N ASP A 216 -15.46 -1.46 -11.20
CA ASP A 216 -16.56 -1.11 -12.12
C ASP A 216 -16.84 0.39 -12.19
N ASN A 217 -16.84 1.08 -11.05
CA ASN A 217 -17.20 2.49 -10.96
C ASN A 217 -15.99 3.43 -11.11
N ARG A 218 -14.83 2.91 -11.53
CA ARG A 218 -13.57 3.66 -11.61
C ARG A 218 -12.98 3.74 -13.01
N LEU A 219 -13.50 2.96 -13.95
CA LEU A 219 -13.10 3.00 -15.37
C LEU A 219 -13.87 4.12 -16.09
N ASN A 220 -13.60 5.36 -15.67
CA ASN A 220 -14.22 6.58 -16.18
C ASN A 220 -13.28 7.78 -15.92
N GLU A 221 -13.65 8.97 -16.38
CA GLU A 221 -12.85 10.20 -16.22
C GLU A 221 -12.63 10.62 -14.75
N MET A 222 -13.43 10.12 -13.80
CA MET A 222 -13.25 10.40 -12.38
C MET A 222 -12.12 9.57 -11.77
N GLY A 223 -12.04 8.29 -12.16
CA GLY A 223 -11.15 7.31 -11.55
C GLY A 223 -9.89 6.97 -12.35
N HIS A 224 -9.88 7.24 -13.67
CA HIS A 224 -8.85 6.77 -14.58
C HIS A 224 -8.42 7.77 -15.66
N ASP A 225 -7.11 7.90 -15.82
CA ASP A 225 -6.45 8.55 -16.97
C ASP A 225 -5.42 7.57 -17.55
N SER A 226 -5.67 7.10 -18.78
CA SER A 226 -4.82 6.11 -19.45
C SER A 226 -3.42 6.61 -19.82
N SER A 227 -3.18 7.93 -19.82
CA SER A 227 -1.86 8.52 -20.11
C SER A 227 -0.94 8.53 -18.88
N LYS A 228 -1.52 8.55 -17.67
CA LYS A 228 -0.82 8.60 -16.38
C LYS A 228 -0.83 7.25 -15.66
N GLN A 229 -1.97 6.56 -15.67
CA GLN A 229 -2.17 5.27 -15.03
C GLN A 229 -1.90 4.11 -15.99
N VAL A 230 -0.62 3.93 -16.32
CA VAL A 230 -0.16 2.87 -17.23
C VAL A 230 0.27 1.59 -16.51
N LEU A 231 0.44 1.62 -15.19
CA LEU A 231 0.88 0.48 -14.37
C LEU A 231 -0.13 0.18 -13.25
N LEU A 232 -0.17 -1.09 -12.82
CA LEU A 232 -0.90 -1.55 -11.63
C LEU A 232 0.00 -2.45 -10.79
N GLU A 233 0.08 -2.18 -9.49
CA GLU A 233 0.74 -3.08 -8.56
C GLU A 233 -0.15 -4.27 -8.18
N ILE A 234 0.37 -5.48 -8.41
CA ILE A 234 -0.35 -6.74 -8.19
C ILE A 234 0.16 -7.54 -6.98
N MET A 235 1.27 -7.09 -6.36
CA MET A 235 1.87 -7.73 -5.20
C MET A 235 2.73 -6.72 -4.45
N SER A 236 2.56 -6.66 -3.14
CA SER A 236 3.45 -5.90 -2.27
C SER A 236 3.58 -6.46 -0.87
N GLY A 237 4.18 -5.70 0.06
CA GLY A 237 4.19 -6.07 1.47
C GLY A 237 2.79 -6.27 2.04
N HIS A 238 1.76 -5.64 1.46
CA HIS A 238 0.34 -5.86 1.76
C HIS A 238 -0.24 -7.20 1.27
N GLY A 239 0.50 -7.94 0.44
CA GLY A 239 0.07 -9.20 -0.16
C GLY A 239 -0.31 -9.11 -1.63
N ASN A 240 -0.79 -10.23 -2.16
CA ASN A 240 -1.16 -10.42 -3.55
C ASN A 240 -2.56 -9.82 -3.83
N SER A 241 -2.66 -9.03 -4.90
CA SER A 241 -3.89 -8.43 -5.42
C SER A 241 -4.20 -8.85 -6.86
N GLU A 242 -3.50 -9.84 -7.42
CA GLU A 242 -3.70 -10.30 -8.79
C GLU A 242 -5.03 -11.05 -8.98
N GLU A 243 -5.28 -12.05 -8.12
CA GLU A 243 -6.23 -13.12 -8.39
C GLU A 243 -7.69 -12.78 -8.04
N PHE A 244 -8.61 -12.93 -9.00
CA PHE A 244 -10.03 -12.87 -8.66
C PHE A 244 -10.46 -14.15 -7.93
N ARG A 245 -11.25 -13.99 -6.86
CA ARG A 245 -11.89 -15.08 -6.12
C ARG A 245 -13.38 -14.82 -5.98
N ASN A 246 -14.18 -15.84 -6.23
CA ASN A 246 -15.63 -15.75 -6.07
C ASN A 246 -16.02 -15.98 -4.59
N ILE A 247 -15.65 -15.01 -3.75
CA ILE A 247 -15.96 -14.98 -2.31
C ILE A 247 -16.67 -13.66 -1.98
N SER A 248 -17.57 -13.70 -0.99
CA SER A 248 -18.40 -12.57 -0.62
C SER A 248 -18.42 -12.40 0.89
N ALA A 249 -17.87 -11.30 1.41
CA ALA A 249 -17.97 -10.94 2.82
C ALA A 249 -19.35 -10.35 3.20
N ALA A 250 -20.08 -9.84 2.19
CA ALA A 250 -21.43 -9.31 2.33
C ALA A 250 -22.21 -9.53 1.03
N ASN A 251 -23.52 -9.74 1.14
CA ASN A 251 -24.45 -9.71 0.03
C ASN A 251 -25.09 -8.32 -0.08
N PHE A 252 -25.19 -7.79 -1.29
CA PHE A 252 -25.88 -6.54 -1.59
C PHE A 252 -27.29 -6.85 -2.10
N LEU A 253 -28.31 -6.40 -1.38
CA LEU A 253 -29.71 -6.54 -1.76
C LEU A 253 -30.14 -5.41 -2.72
N GLN A 254 -31.30 -5.53 -3.35
CA GLN A 254 -31.79 -4.57 -4.35
C GLN A 254 -32.01 -3.14 -3.82
N ASN A 255 -32.14 -2.98 -2.51
CA ASN A 255 -32.31 -1.71 -1.80
C ASN A 255 -31.00 -1.18 -1.18
N ASP A 256 -29.84 -1.69 -1.64
CA ASP A 256 -28.51 -1.42 -1.07
C ASP A 256 -28.33 -1.87 0.40
N GLU A 257 -29.28 -2.63 0.97
CA GLU A 257 -29.07 -3.26 2.27
C GLU A 257 -28.06 -4.40 2.17
N LEU A 258 -27.26 -4.54 3.21
CA LEU A 258 -26.29 -5.62 3.35
C LEU A 258 -26.92 -6.78 4.12
N SER A 259 -26.71 -8.00 3.63
CA SER A 259 -26.98 -9.22 4.39
C SER A 259 -25.73 -10.08 4.55
N CYS A 260 -25.66 -10.80 5.66
CA CYS A 260 -24.52 -11.65 5.97
C CYS A 260 -24.65 -12.98 5.21
N PRO A 261 -23.70 -13.34 4.31
CA PRO A 261 -23.74 -14.62 3.62
C PRO A 261 -23.49 -15.79 4.59
N GLU A 262 -24.01 -16.96 4.25
CA GLU A 262 -23.65 -18.20 4.94
C GLU A 262 -22.19 -18.59 4.61
N PRO A 263 -21.47 -19.21 5.55
CA PRO A 263 -20.14 -19.73 5.28
C PRO A 263 -20.16 -20.81 4.20
N THR A 264 -19.06 -20.90 3.47
CA THR A 264 -18.80 -21.99 2.52
C THR A 264 -17.60 -22.80 3.00
N ASP A 265 -17.35 -23.96 2.38
CA ASP A 265 -16.19 -24.80 2.71
C ASP A 265 -14.85 -24.03 2.64
N ASN A 266 -14.78 -23.00 1.80
CA ASN A 266 -13.54 -22.27 1.52
C ASN A 266 -13.52 -20.82 2.06
N PHE A 267 -14.63 -20.33 2.64
CA PHE A 267 -14.73 -18.94 3.08
C PHE A 267 -15.69 -18.75 4.26
N LEU A 268 -15.20 -18.10 5.31
CA LEU A 268 -15.95 -17.71 6.50
C LEU A 268 -16.13 -16.18 6.52
N PRO A 269 -17.33 -15.64 6.34
CA PRO A 269 -17.59 -14.21 6.48
C PRO A 269 -17.39 -13.74 7.93
N CYS A 270 -16.75 -12.60 8.15
CA CYS A 270 -16.56 -12.07 9.51
C CYS A 270 -17.88 -11.71 10.21
N CYS A 271 -18.92 -11.30 9.46
CA CYS A 271 -20.25 -11.10 10.04
C CYS A 271 -20.81 -12.41 10.63
N TRP A 272 -20.57 -13.55 9.98
CA TRP A 272 -21.02 -14.84 10.48
C TRP A 272 -20.25 -15.23 11.74
N GLN A 273 -18.93 -15.03 11.72
CA GLN A 273 -18.09 -15.30 12.88
C GLN A 273 -18.48 -14.44 14.09
N ALA A 274 -18.81 -13.17 13.89
CA ALA A 274 -19.33 -12.31 14.96
C ALA A 274 -20.63 -12.86 15.56
N GLY A 275 -21.51 -13.43 14.73
CA GLY A 275 -22.71 -14.13 15.19
C GLY A 275 -22.39 -15.35 16.07
N GLU A 276 -21.42 -16.17 15.67
CA GLU A 276 -20.97 -17.33 16.47
C GLU A 276 -20.27 -16.90 17.78
N MET A 277 -19.53 -15.78 17.75
CA MET A 277 -18.96 -15.19 18.96
C MET A 277 -20.05 -14.72 19.92
N GLN A 278 -21.07 -14.01 19.43
CA GLN A 278 -22.20 -13.58 20.25
C GLN A 278 -22.97 -14.76 20.84
N LYS A 279 -23.16 -15.82 20.06
CA LYS A 279 -23.87 -17.02 20.50
C LYS A 279 -23.19 -17.69 21.70
N LYS A 280 -21.85 -17.69 21.74
CA LYS A 280 -21.07 -18.18 22.90
C LYS A 280 -21.21 -17.30 24.15
N ARG A 281 -21.72 -16.07 24.01
CA ARG A 281 -21.92 -15.08 25.08
C ARG A 281 -23.37 -15.02 25.56
N CYS A 282 -24.23 -15.96 25.14
CA CYS A 282 -25.65 -15.96 25.46
C CYS A 282 -26.01 -16.62 26.81
N ASP A 283 -25.03 -17.05 27.62
CA ASP A 283 -25.28 -17.69 28.90
C ASP A 283 -26.17 -16.82 29.80
N GLY A 284 -27.34 -17.36 30.18
CA GLY A 284 -28.33 -16.66 31.03
C GLY A 284 -29.38 -15.84 30.27
N LEU A 285 -29.36 -15.83 28.93
CA LEU A 285 -30.37 -15.17 28.09
C LEU A 285 -31.46 -16.14 27.63
N THR A 286 -32.59 -15.58 27.20
CA THR A 286 -33.60 -16.35 26.45
C THR A 286 -33.15 -16.60 25.02
N ASP A 287 -33.69 -17.63 24.37
CA ASP A 287 -33.37 -17.94 22.96
C ASP A 287 -33.68 -16.75 22.05
N ASP A 288 -34.82 -16.07 22.25
CA ASP A 288 -35.22 -14.90 21.46
C ASP A 288 -34.24 -13.73 21.61
N GLU A 289 -33.80 -13.46 22.84
CA GLU A 289 -32.82 -12.40 23.11
C GLU A 289 -31.45 -12.76 22.54
N CYS A 290 -31.00 -14.00 22.72
CA CYS A 290 -29.75 -14.48 22.13
C CYS A 290 -29.77 -14.32 20.60
N ASN A 291 -30.84 -14.79 19.94
CA ASN A 291 -31.00 -14.70 18.50
C ASN A 291 -31.01 -13.22 18.03
N ALA A 292 -31.68 -12.33 18.76
CA ALA A 292 -31.68 -10.91 18.44
C ALA A 292 -30.26 -10.29 18.54
N ARG A 293 -29.47 -10.65 19.56
CA ARG A 293 -28.09 -10.19 19.69
C ARG A 293 -27.17 -10.76 18.61
N VAL A 294 -27.35 -12.03 18.22
CA VAL A 294 -26.59 -12.68 17.13
C VAL A 294 -26.80 -11.93 15.80
N GLU A 295 -28.05 -11.63 15.45
CA GLU A 295 -28.36 -10.86 14.25
C GLU A 295 -27.88 -9.41 14.34
N LEU A 296 -27.88 -8.82 15.54
CA LEU A 296 -27.29 -7.50 15.76
C LEU A 296 -25.77 -7.49 15.53
N ALA A 297 -25.05 -8.50 16.02
CA ALA A 297 -23.61 -8.63 15.82
C ALA A 297 -23.26 -8.77 14.32
N LYS A 298 -24.03 -9.57 13.57
CA LYS A 298 -23.91 -9.66 12.10
C LYS A 298 -24.12 -8.29 11.45
N LYS A 299 -25.19 -7.59 11.81
CA LYS A 299 -25.52 -6.26 11.27
C LYS A 299 -24.43 -5.22 11.57
N TYR A 300 -23.94 -5.17 12.80
CA TYR A 300 -22.87 -4.25 13.21
C TYR A 300 -21.55 -4.56 12.51
N THR A 301 -21.24 -5.84 12.28
CA THR A 301 -20.06 -6.23 11.49
C THR A 301 -20.16 -5.72 10.05
N LEU A 302 -21.32 -5.86 9.41
CA LEU A 302 -21.55 -5.33 8.06
C LEU A 302 -21.45 -3.80 8.01
N ALA A 303 -22.00 -3.10 9.02
CA ALA A 303 -21.91 -1.65 9.14
C ALA A 303 -20.48 -1.15 9.41
N GLY A 304 -19.68 -1.93 10.13
CA GLY A 304 -18.28 -1.60 10.43
C GLY A 304 -17.32 -1.80 9.26
N GLY A 305 -17.68 -2.61 8.25
CA GLY A 305 -16.86 -2.88 7.09
C GLY A 305 -15.47 -3.42 7.47
N PRO A 306 -14.37 -2.71 7.18
CA PRO A 306 -13.02 -3.16 7.55
C PRO A 306 -12.78 -3.21 9.08
N TYR A 307 -13.58 -2.50 9.88
CA TYR A 307 -13.40 -2.37 11.34
C TYR A 307 -14.25 -3.36 12.15
N SER A 308 -14.43 -4.57 11.61
CA SER A 308 -15.25 -5.64 12.21
C SER A 308 -14.82 -6.01 13.64
N ASN A 309 -13.53 -5.92 13.94
CA ASN A 309 -12.95 -6.16 15.27
C ASN A 309 -13.60 -5.29 16.37
N MET A 310 -14.09 -4.09 16.03
CA MET A 310 -14.71 -3.17 16.99
C MET A 310 -16.10 -3.61 17.45
N VAL A 311 -16.71 -4.63 16.83
CA VAL A 311 -17.97 -5.21 17.32
C VAL A 311 -17.78 -5.86 18.69
N PHE A 312 -16.60 -6.44 18.92
CA PHE A 312 -16.17 -7.02 20.19
C PHE A 312 -14.73 -6.58 20.47
N PRO A 313 -14.52 -5.33 20.92
CA PRO A 313 -13.20 -4.72 20.99
C PRO A 313 -12.25 -5.40 21.99
N GLU A 314 -12.78 -6.12 22.98
CA GLU A 314 -12.02 -6.91 23.94
C GLU A 314 -11.71 -8.35 23.48
N ALA A 315 -12.34 -8.79 22.38
CA ALA A 315 -12.16 -10.15 21.86
C ALA A 315 -10.73 -10.37 21.41
N LYS A 316 -10.20 -11.56 21.69
CA LYS A 316 -8.87 -11.92 21.22
C LYS A 316 -8.88 -12.15 19.70
N PRO A 317 -7.78 -11.88 19.00
CA PRO A 317 -7.65 -12.17 17.57
C PRO A 317 -8.05 -13.59 17.18
N GLU A 318 -7.76 -14.58 18.03
CA GLU A 318 -8.08 -15.99 17.76
C GLU A 318 -9.58 -16.28 17.76
N GLU A 319 -10.40 -15.46 18.45
CA GLU A 319 -11.85 -15.60 18.43
C GLU A 319 -12.45 -15.24 17.07
N TRP A 320 -11.78 -14.40 16.28
CA TRP A 320 -12.18 -14.04 14.91
C TRP A 320 -11.75 -15.07 13.86
N LEU A 321 -10.92 -16.05 14.25
CA LEU A 321 -10.40 -17.08 13.35
C LEU A 321 -9.79 -16.47 12.06
N ASN A 322 -9.91 -17.19 10.94
CA ASN A 322 -9.53 -16.76 9.60
C ASN A 322 -10.71 -16.14 8.83
N CYS A 323 -11.68 -15.51 9.50
CA CYS A 323 -12.79 -14.87 8.80
C CYS A 323 -12.30 -13.81 7.81
N ASP A 324 -13.04 -13.65 6.70
CA ASP A 324 -12.74 -12.79 5.54
C ASP A 324 -11.39 -13.03 4.85
N GLN A 325 -10.66 -14.10 5.19
CA GLN A 325 -9.40 -14.43 4.52
C GLN A 325 -9.60 -15.32 3.30
N CYS A 326 -8.80 -15.07 2.26
CA CYS A 326 -8.66 -16.04 1.16
C CYS A 326 -7.74 -17.18 1.59
N THR A 327 -8.27 -18.39 1.68
CA THR A 327 -7.55 -19.56 2.25
C THR A 327 -6.72 -20.33 1.23
N ASP A 328 -6.97 -20.15 -0.07
CA ASP A 328 -6.28 -20.83 -1.18
C ASP A 328 -5.47 -19.86 -2.06
N CYS A 329 -5.35 -18.60 -1.66
CA CYS A 329 -4.59 -17.59 -2.38
C CYS A 329 -3.09 -17.67 -2.07
N PHE A 330 -2.26 -17.33 -3.05
CA PHE A 330 -0.83 -17.13 -2.81
C PHE A 330 -0.58 -15.80 -2.09
N LYS A 331 -0.04 -15.83 -0.86
CA LYS A 331 0.26 -14.64 -0.02
C LYS A 331 -0.89 -13.60 -0.04
N PRO A 332 -2.11 -13.95 0.40
CA PRO A 332 -3.27 -13.07 0.28
C PRO A 332 -3.07 -11.75 1.02
N ALA A 333 -3.67 -10.69 0.50
CA ALA A 333 -3.90 -9.49 1.29
C ALA A 333 -4.94 -9.75 2.40
N PHE A 334 -4.77 -9.09 3.54
CA PHE A 334 -5.70 -9.17 4.66
C PHE A 334 -7.12 -8.76 4.26
N ASN A 335 -8.13 -9.53 4.67
CA ASN A 335 -9.54 -9.26 4.38
C ASN A 335 -9.81 -9.02 2.88
N TYR A 336 -9.27 -9.89 2.02
CA TYR A 336 -9.19 -9.73 0.57
C TYR A 336 -10.47 -9.17 -0.09
N ARG A 337 -10.31 -8.20 -1.01
CA ARG A 337 -11.40 -7.58 -1.78
C ARG A 337 -11.38 -8.04 -3.25
N PRO A 338 -12.12 -9.09 -3.66
CA PRO A 338 -11.95 -9.67 -4.99
C PRO A 338 -12.25 -8.74 -6.15
N LYS A 339 -13.25 -7.85 -6.02
CA LYS A 339 -13.58 -6.87 -7.06
C LYS A 339 -12.57 -5.72 -7.19
N GLN A 340 -11.54 -5.71 -6.35
CA GLN A 340 -10.37 -4.83 -6.45
C GLN A 340 -9.14 -5.56 -7.02
N SER A 341 -9.28 -6.84 -7.44
CA SER A 341 -8.19 -7.61 -8.04
C SER A 341 -7.81 -7.13 -9.45
N ALA A 342 -6.57 -7.40 -9.86
CA ALA A 342 -6.11 -7.11 -11.22
C ALA A 342 -6.90 -7.88 -12.29
N GLN A 343 -7.21 -9.16 -12.03
CA GLN A 343 -8.02 -9.97 -12.94
C GLN A 343 -9.44 -9.41 -13.13
N TYR A 344 -10.06 -8.89 -12.06
CA TYR A 344 -11.36 -8.22 -12.19
C TYR A 344 -11.25 -6.91 -12.99
N ALA A 345 -10.21 -6.09 -12.73
CA ALA A 345 -9.95 -4.88 -13.51
C ALA A 345 -9.80 -5.15 -15.01
N LEU A 346 -9.10 -6.22 -15.38
CA LEU A 346 -8.93 -6.62 -16.79
C LEU A 346 -10.22 -7.14 -17.44
N ALA A 347 -11.14 -7.71 -16.65
CA ALA A 347 -12.36 -8.32 -17.16
C ALA A 347 -13.46 -7.28 -17.46
N ILE A 348 -13.41 -6.11 -16.84
CA ILE A 348 -14.44 -5.07 -17.03
C ILE A 348 -14.23 -4.27 -18.33
N SER A 349 -15.31 -3.68 -18.82
CA SER A 349 -15.30 -2.72 -19.92
C SER A 349 -16.35 -1.65 -19.65
N ASN A 350 -16.04 -0.39 -19.94
CA ASN A 350 -17.01 0.69 -19.87
C ASN A 350 -17.54 0.97 -21.29
N PHE A 351 -18.85 0.82 -21.48
CA PHE A 351 -19.55 1.01 -22.75
C PHE A 351 -20.26 2.37 -22.88
N GLU A 352 -20.18 3.23 -21.86
CA GLU A 352 -20.87 4.53 -21.81
C GLU A 352 -20.12 5.65 -22.55
N SER A 353 -18.91 5.36 -23.05
CA SER A 353 -18.11 6.25 -23.90
C SER A 353 -18.85 6.60 -25.19
N LEU A 354 -19.11 7.90 -25.41
CA LEU A 354 -19.82 8.42 -26.60
C LEU A 354 -19.02 8.26 -27.91
N ASP A 355 -17.69 8.09 -27.82
CA ASP A 355 -16.77 8.02 -28.96
C ASP A 355 -16.45 6.58 -29.38
N SER A 356 -17.46 5.72 -29.57
CA SER A 356 -17.41 4.39 -30.24
C SER A 356 -16.43 3.31 -29.73
N ASP A 357 -15.45 3.65 -28.90
CA ASP A 357 -14.51 2.74 -28.26
C ASP A 357 -14.92 2.58 -26.79
N PHE A 358 -15.27 1.35 -26.43
CA PHE A 358 -15.43 0.96 -25.03
C PHE A 358 -14.07 1.12 -24.32
N GLN A 359 -14.07 1.65 -23.10
CA GLN A 359 -12.83 1.79 -22.34
C GLN A 359 -12.48 0.47 -21.64
N ARG A 360 -11.18 0.19 -21.54
CA ARG A 360 -10.59 -0.90 -20.76
C ARG A 360 -9.31 -0.42 -20.09
N TYR A 361 -9.01 -1.00 -18.94
CA TYR A 361 -7.68 -0.86 -18.36
C TYR A 361 -6.63 -1.54 -19.25
N LYS A 362 -5.50 -0.86 -19.45
CA LYS A 362 -4.38 -1.34 -20.27
C LYS A 362 -3.06 -1.31 -19.49
N PHE A 363 -3.10 -1.82 -18.26
CA PHE A 363 -1.97 -1.78 -17.33
C PHE A 363 -0.80 -2.67 -17.75
N GLY A 364 0.42 -2.24 -17.46
CA GLY A 364 1.55 -3.12 -17.17
C GLY A 364 1.50 -3.54 -15.71
N PHE A 365 1.81 -4.80 -15.41
CA PHE A 365 1.75 -5.31 -14.04
C PHE A 365 3.11 -5.26 -13.38
N ILE A 366 3.15 -4.67 -12.20
CA ILE A 366 4.35 -4.57 -11.38
C ILE A 366 4.11 -5.15 -10.00
N ALA A 367 5.19 -5.36 -9.27
CA ALA A 367 5.14 -5.64 -7.84
C ALA A 367 6.09 -4.65 -7.16
N SER A 368 5.82 -4.30 -5.91
CA SER A 368 6.70 -3.38 -5.17
C SER A 368 6.90 -3.85 -3.74
N THR A 369 7.91 -3.31 -3.07
CA THR A 369 8.15 -3.70 -1.68
C THR A 369 7.08 -3.13 -0.76
N ASP A 370 6.61 -1.91 -1.05
CA ASP A 370 5.63 -1.16 -0.24
C ASP A 370 5.93 -1.24 1.26
N ASP A 371 7.19 -0.96 1.58
CA ASP A 371 7.74 -1.11 2.92
C ASP A 371 7.74 0.22 3.68
N HIS A 372 7.47 0.12 4.98
CA HIS A 372 7.37 1.23 5.92
C HIS A 372 8.59 1.35 6.85
N THR A 373 9.73 0.78 6.43
CA THR A 373 10.99 0.76 7.19
C THR A 373 12.17 1.32 6.38
N ALA A 374 11.89 2.05 5.30
CA ALA A 374 12.85 2.58 4.34
C ALA A 374 13.76 1.51 3.69
N ARG A 375 13.27 0.27 3.51
CA ARG A 375 14.05 -0.82 2.91
C ARG A 375 13.49 -1.21 1.54
N PRO A 376 13.98 -0.62 0.42
CA PRO A 376 13.57 -1.04 -0.90
C PRO A 376 14.11 -2.44 -1.23
N GLY A 377 13.23 -3.33 -1.67
CA GLY A 377 13.59 -4.65 -2.20
C GLY A 377 13.68 -5.79 -1.19
N THR A 378 13.08 -5.70 0.01
CA THR A 378 13.21 -6.74 1.06
C THR A 378 12.83 -8.17 0.63
N GLY A 379 12.07 -8.33 -0.46
CA GLY A 379 11.66 -9.62 -1.01
C GLY A 379 12.77 -10.52 -1.54
N TYR A 380 14.01 -10.02 -1.69
CA TYR A 380 15.12 -10.79 -2.26
C TYR A 380 15.52 -12.01 -1.41
N LYS A 381 15.23 -12.00 -0.10
CA LYS A 381 15.51 -13.08 0.85
C LYS A 381 14.52 -13.03 2.01
N GLN A 382 14.14 -14.20 2.54
CA GLN A 382 13.19 -14.29 3.66
C GLN A 382 13.92 -14.54 4.98
N TYR A 383 14.11 -13.49 5.76
CA TYR A 383 14.76 -13.53 7.07
C TYR A 383 14.26 -12.36 7.92
N GLU A 384 14.52 -12.38 9.23
CA GLU A 384 14.25 -11.27 10.16
C GLU A 384 12.89 -10.59 9.91
N ARG A 385 11.79 -11.33 10.03
CA ARG A 385 10.44 -10.90 9.59
C ARG A 385 10.08 -9.46 9.98
N ARG A 386 10.34 -9.04 11.22
CA ARG A 386 10.03 -7.68 11.72
C ARG A 386 10.93 -6.57 11.14
N LYS A 387 12.05 -6.93 10.53
CA LYS A 387 12.98 -6.00 9.87
C LYS A 387 12.77 -5.94 8.35
N MET A 388 12.36 -7.07 7.74
CA MET A 388 12.19 -7.21 6.29
C MET A 388 10.73 -7.09 5.83
N THR A 389 9.84 -6.77 6.76
CA THR A 389 8.42 -6.44 6.53
C THR A 389 8.02 -5.34 7.50
N PHE A 390 6.88 -4.70 7.25
CA PHE A 390 6.27 -3.78 8.21
C PHE A 390 5.44 -4.49 9.31
N ALA A 391 5.74 -5.77 9.59
CA ALA A 391 5.11 -6.50 10.69
C ALA A 391 5.36 -5.81 12.02
N THR A 392 4.27 -5.43 12.68
CA THR A 392 4.30 -4.67 13.91
C THR A 392 3.59 -5.40 15.04
N GLY A 393 3.66 -4.83 16.24
CA GLY A 393 3.00 -5.35 17.43
C GLY A 393 3.70 -4.88 18.70
N ALA A 394 2.99 -4.95 19.83
CA ALA A 394 3.56 -4.62 21.12
C ALA A 394 4.85 -5.44 21.38
N LYS A 395 5.93 -4.79 21.81
CA LYS A 395 7.19 -5.51 22.13
C LYS A 395 7.07 -6.44 23.33
N SER A 396 6.09 -6.21 24.20
CA SER A 396 5.76 -7.03 25.36
C SER A 396 4.37 -6.70 25.90
N GLU A 397 3.83 -7.53 26.79
CA GLU A 397 2.48 -7.41 27.37
C GLU A 397 2.20 -6.03 28.01
N ILE A 398 3.21 -5.33 28.52
CA ILE A 398 3.02 -4.00 29.12
C ILE A 398 2.64 -2.93 28.08
N TRP A 399 2.93 -3.19 26.80
CA TRP A 399 2.60 -2.32 25.67
C TRP A 399 1.33 -2.75 24.93
N GLU A 400 0.71 -3.87 25.34
CA GLU A 400 -0.55 -4.30 24.75
C GLU A 400 -1.67 -3.35 25.16
N TYR A 401 -2.18 -2.60 24.19
CA TYR A 401 -3.34 -1.75 24.39
C TYR A 401 -4.61 -2.60 24.35
N LYS A 402 -5.27 -2.75 25.51
CA LYS A 402 -6.55 -3.46 25.62
C LYS A 402 -7.70 -2.46 25.57
N ILE A 403 -8.44 -2.48 24.46
CA ILE A 403 -9.69 -1.74 24.37
C ILE A 403 -10.72 -2.50 25.19
N LYS A 404 -11.38 -1.80 26.11
CA LYS A 404 -12.45 -2.38 26.93
C LYS A 404 -13.77 -2.12 26.25
N SER A 405 -14.61 -3.15 26.15
CA SER A 405 -16.02 -2.97 25.83
C SER A 405 -16.78 -2.33 26.98
N GLU A 406 -17.89 -1.67 26.63
CA GLU A 406 -18.89 -1.19 27.56
C GLU A 406 -19.63 -2.37 28.23
N ASP A 407 -20.02 -3.37 27.44
CA ASP A 407 -20.55 -4.67 27.91
C ASP A 407 -19.95 -5.81 27.07
N PRO A 408 -19.07 -6.66 27.65
CA PRO A 408 -18.50 -7.81 26.95
C PRO A 408 -19.53 -8.83 26.41
N ASN A 409 -20.79 -8.78 26.85
CA ASN A 409 -21.85 -9.68 26.39
C ASN A 409 -22.76 -9.06 25.32
N PHE A 410 -22.45 -7.84 24.87
CA PHE A 410 -23.26 -7.11 23.89
C PHE A 410 -22.39 -6.58 22.74
N PRO A 411 -22.82 -6.71 21.47
CA PRO A 411 -22.05 -6.21 20.34
C PRO A 411 -22.11 -4.68 20.28
N GLU A 412 -20.98 -4.05 19.98
CA GLU A 412 -20.87 -2.59 19.82
C GLU A 412 -20.95 -2.18 18.35
N LEU A 413 -21.48 -0.99 18.07
CA LEU A 413 -21.49 -0.43 16.72
C LEU A 413 -20.10 0.15 16.42
N PRO A 414 -19.37 -0.35 15.39
CA PRO A 414 -18.06 0.16 15.05
C PRO A 414 -18.08 1.64 14.65
N LYS A 415 -17.09 2.39 15.10
CA LYS A 415 -16.83 3.75 14.61
C LYS A 415 -16.03 3.64 13.32
N ILE A 416 -16.55 4.21 12.23
CA ILE A 416 -15.93 4.12 10.90
C ILE A 416 -15.27 5.43 10.46
N THR A 417 -15.46 6.51 11.22
CA THR A 417 -14.84 7.81 10.96
C THR A 417 -13.33 7.71 11.12
N PRO A 418 -12.52 8.19 10.16
CA PRO A 418 -11.07 8.29 10.34
C PRO A 418 -10.72 9.03 11.63
N GLY A 419 -9.74 8.52 12.38
CA GLY A 419 -9.35 9.04 13.70
C GLY A 419 -10.14 8.45 14.88
N GLU A 420 -11.35 7.92 14.63
CA GLU A 420 -12.17 7.21 15.63
C GLU A 420 -12.19 5.69 15.41
N SER A 421 -11.95 5.25 14.18
CA SER A 421 -11.88 3.84 13.79
C SER A 421 -10.60 3.18 14.31
N GLN A 422 -10.69 1.86 14.53
CA GLN A 422 -9.59 1.06 15.04
C GLN A 422 -9.37 -0.15 14.12
N PRO A 423 -8.39 -0.09 13.20
CA PRO A 423 -8.05 -1.20 12.33
C PRO A 423 -7.60 -2.44 13.11
N ASP A 424 -7.93 -3.63 12.59
CA ASP A 424 -7.54 -4.94 13.12
C ASP A 424 -6.04 -5.22 12.89
N THR A 425 -5.20 -4.44 13.57
CA THR A 425 -3.74 -4.38 13.36
C THR A 425 -3.06 -5.69 13.73
N GLU A 426 -3.56 -6.39 14.75
CA GLU A 426 -2.97 -7.65 15.23
C GLU A 426 -3.16 -8.77 14.20
N ARG A 427 -4.39 -8.98 13.69
CA ARG A 427 -4.61 -9.97 12.62
C ARG A 427 -3.92 -9.54 11.33
N ALA A 428 -4.03 -8.26 10.94
CA ALA A 428 -3.40 -7.74 9.74
C ALA A 428 -1.87 -7.93 9.75
N SER A 429 -1.22 -7.82 10.91
CA SER A 429 0.23 -8.04 11.06
C SER A 429 0.68 -9.46 10.76
N SER A 430 -0.23 -10.42 10.59
CA SER A 430 0.07 -11.77 10.09
C SER A 430 0.11 -11.88 8.56
N PHE A 431 -0.45 -10.90 7.85
CA PHE A 431 -0.61 -10.85 6.39
C PHE A 431 0.30 -9.81 5.74
N VAL A 432 1.48 -9.61 6.32
CA VAL A 432 2.52 -8.76 5.78
C VAL A 432 3.70 -9.61 5.37
N TYR A 433 4.26 -9.31 4.20
CA TYR A 433 5.25 -10.16 3.55
C TYR A 433 6.50 -9.34 3.20
N PRO A 434 7.65 -10.01 3.01
CA PRO A 434 8.76 -9.41 2.27
C PRO A 434 8.20 -9.10 0.88
N GLY A 435 8.11 -7.80 0.56
CA GLY A 435 7.28 -7.31 -0.54
C GLY A 435 7.78 -7.75 -1.91
N GLY A 436 7.05 -7.37 -2.95
CA GLY A 436 7.42 -7.68 -4.32
C GLY A 436 8.59 -6.86 -4.85
N ILE A 437 9.08 -7.23 -6.04
CA ILE A 437 10.09 -6.49 -6.79
C ILE A 437 9.63 -6.31 -8.23
N LEU A 438 9.79 -5.10 -8.74
CA LEU A 438 9.53 -4.70 -10.12
C LEU A 438 10.74 -5.04 -10.98
N ALA A 439 10.51 -5.66 -12.14
CA ALA A 439 11.51 -5.86 -13.17
C ALA A 439 11.11 -5.13 -14.47
N VAL A 440 12.10 -4.58 -15.17
CA VAL A 440 11.95 -3.91 -16.46
C VAL A 440 12.74 -4.65 -17.55
N HIS A 441 12.20 -4.67 -18.76
CA HIS A 441 12.98 -4.89 -19.97
C HIS A 441 13.40 -3.54 -20.53
N SER A 442 14.66 -3.19 -20.29
CA SER A 442 15.25 -1.93 -20.70
C SER A 442 16.49 -2.15 -21.57
N GLU A 443 16.79 -1.18 -22.42
CA GLU A 443 17.99 -1.19 -23.27
C GLU A 443 19.26 -0.81 -22.48
N GLY A 444 19.10 -0.21 -21.30
CA GLY A 444 20.19 0.21 -20.42
C GLY A 444 19.76 0.28 -18.95
N ARG A 445 20.70 0.70 -18.10
CA ARG A 445 20.47 0.94 -16.66
C ARG A 445 20.32 2.42 -16.33
N GLY A 446 20.24 3.27 -17.35
CA GLY A 446 20.03 4.70 -17.19
C GLY A 446 18.59 5.03 -16.82
N LYS A 447 18.45 6.20 -16.21
CA LYS A 447 17.15 6.75 -15.79
C LYS A 447 16.17 6.85 -16.96
N ASP A 448 16.66 7.27 -18.13
CA ASP A 448 15.85 7.40 -19.33
C ASP A 448 15.37 6.05 -19.84
N GLU A 449 16.26 5.05 -19.94
CA GLU A 449 15.91 3.73 -20.45
C GLU A 449 14.99 2.97 -19.49
N ILE A 450 15.18 3.10 -18.18
CA ILE A 450 14.27 2.52 -17.17
C ILE A 450 12.91 3.19 -17.26
N TRP A 451 12.87 4.53 -17.31
CA TRP A 451 11.62 5.28 -17.41
C TRP A 451 10.83 4.95 -18.68
N THR A 452 11.51 4.85 -19.82
CA THR A 452 10.90 4.41 -21.09
C THR A 452 10.33 3.00 -20.98
N ALA A 453 11.01 2.07 -20.30
CA ALA A 453 10.48 0.73 -20.08
C ALA A 453 9.20 0.73 -19.22
N LEU A 454 9.15 1.57 -18.17
CA LEU A 454 7.95 1.76 -17.34
C LEU A 454 6.78 2.31 -18.17
N LYS A 455 6.98 3.40 -18.93
CA LYS A 455 5.93 4.02 -19.76
C LYS A 455 5.42 3.08 -20.87
N ASN A 456 6.32 2.29 -21.46
CA ASN A 456 5.98 1.30 -22.49
C ASN A 456 5.42 -0.02 -21.93
N LYS A 457 5.28 -0.14 -20.60
CA LYS A 457 4.78 -1.36 -19.93
C LYS A 457 5.64 -2.60 -20.19
N ASN A 458 6.92 -2.40 -20.50
CA ASN A 458 7.91 -3.44 -20.66
C ASN A 458 8.36 -3.94 -19.28
N VAL A 459 7.42 -4.41 -18.47
CA VAL A 459 7.59 -4.65 -17.03
C VAL A 459 6.92 -5.95 -16.60
N TYR A 460 7.35 -6.47 -15.46
CA TYR A 460 6.64 -7.51 -14.73
C TYR A 460 6.95 -7.42 -13.23
N GLY A 461 6.02 -7.91 -12.41
CA GLY A 461 6.20 -8.05 -10.96
C GLY A 461 6.70 -9.44 -10.57
N THR A 462 7.47 -9.49 -9.48
CA THR A 462 7.83 -10.74 -8.79
C THR A 462 7.42 -10.66 -7.32
N SER A 463 7.19 -11.81 -6.69
CA SER A 463 6.83 -11.89 -5.26
C SER A 463 8.00 -11.71 -4.28
N GLY A 464 9.13 -11.18 -4.78
CA GLY A 464 10.39 -11.01 -4.07
C GLY A 464 11.59 -11.63 -4.81
N PRO A 465 11.53 -12.92 -5.19
CA PRO A 465 12.63 -13.56 -5.92
C PRO A 465 12.90 -12.90 -7.27
N ARG A 466 14.17 -12.62 -7.57
CA ARG A 466 14.61 -12.02 -8.85
C ARG A 466 14.62 -13.04 -9.98
N ILE A 467 13.43 -13.39 -10.44
CA ILE A 467 13.19 -14.25 -11.59
C ILE A 467 13.31 -13.37 -12.85
N LEU A 468 13.99 -13.89 -13.88
CA LEU A 468 13.98 -13.26 -15.19
C LEU A 468 12.88 -13.90 -16.04
N LEU A 469 12.00 -13.10 -16.62
CA LEU A 469 10.86 -13.57 -17.40
C LEU A 469 10.77 -12.83 -18.73
N TRP A 470 10.59 -13.58 -19.83
CA TRP A 470 10.24 -13.04 -21.14
C TRP A 470 9.03 -13.78 -21.69
N PHE A 471 8.02 -13.03 -22.11
CA PHE A 471 6.83 -13.55 -22.75
C PHE A 471 6.68 -12.89 -24.12
N ASP A 472 7.00 -13.65 -25.17
CA ASP A 472 7.01 -13.14 -26.54
C ASP A 472 5.84 -13.74 -27.32
N LEU A 473 4.96 -12.89 -27.87
CA LEU A 473 3.96 -13.33 -28.84
C LEU A 473 4.63 -13.57 -30.18
N VAL A 474 4.50 -14.77 -30.76
CA VAL A 474 5.25 -15.15 -31.98
C VAL A 474 4.41 -15.21 -33.25
N ASN A 475 3.09 -15.12 -33.15
CA ASN A 475 2.17 -15.22 -34.29
C ASN A 475 1.30 -13.97 -34.48
N SER A 476 1.79 -12.80 -34.07
CA SER A 476 1.09 -11.56 -34.40
C SER A 476 1.18 -11.27 -35.91
N PRO A 477 0.27 -10.46 -36.47
CA PRO A 477 0.36 -10.00 -37.86
C PRO A 477 1.69 -9.28 -38.19
N ASN A 478 2.33 -8.69 -37.18
CA ASN A 478 3.58 -7.94 -37.30
C ASN A 478 4.81 -8.77 -36.89
N GLY A 479 4.66 -10.10 -36.74
CA GLY A 479 5.73 -11.00 -36.32
C GLY A 479 5.84 -11.10 -34.79
N LYS A 480 7.07 -11.16 -34.30
CA LYS A 480 7.36 -11.33 -32.87
C LYS A 480 7.13 -10.02 -32.11
N VAL A 481 6.37 -10.06 -31.02
CA VAL A 481 5.98 -8.89 -30.22
C VAL A 481 6.31 -9.14 -28.74
N PRO A 482 6.99 -8.21 -28.04
CA PRO A 482 7.39 -8.39 -26.64
C PRO A 482 6.27 -8.07 -25.65
N MET A 483 6.50 -8.40 -24.36
CA MET A 483 5.66 -7.94 -23.24
C MET A 483 5.47 -6.42 -23.24
N GLY A 484 4.32 -5.95 -22.77
CA GLY A 484 3.94 -4.53 -22.75
C GLY A 484 3.20 -4.05 -23.99
N SER A 485 3.29 -4.80 -25.09
CA SER A 485 2.68 -4.44 -26.37
C SER A 485 1.17 -4.64 -26.40
N GLU A 486 0.48 -3.82 -27.19
CA GLU A 486 -0.94 -3.96 -27.51
C GLU A 486 -1.11 -4.41 -28.97
N ILE A 487 -1.92 -5.44 -29.20
CA ILE A 487 -2.16 -6.00 -30.54
C ILE A 487 -3.61 -6.44 -30.69
N VAL A 488 -4.14 -6.32 -31.91
CA VAL A 488 -5.42 -6.88 -32.32
C VAL A 488 -5.15 -8.04 -33.28
N MET A 489 -5.70 -9.23 -32.99
CA MET A 489 -5.54 -10.41 -33.83
C MET A 489 -6.78 -11.30 -33.81
N SER A 490 -7.02 -12.04 -34.89
CA SER A 490 -8.16 -12.96 -35.03
C SER A 490 -7.82 -14.43 -34.73
N GLN A 491 -6.53 -14.73 -34.57
CA GLN A 491 -6.04 -16.08 -34.26
C GLN A 491 -5.75 -16.18 -32.76
N ASN A 492 -5.79 -17.40 -32.23
CA ASN A 492 -5.35 -17.62 -30.85
C ASN A 492 -3.86 -17.26 -30.69
N PRO A 493 -3.48 -16.52 -29.64
CA PRO A 493 -2.10 -16.12 -29.44
C PRO A 493 -1.22 -17.33 -29.12
N LYS A 494 0.00 -17.33 -29.66
CA LYS A 494 1.05 -18.32 -29.37
C LYS A 494 2.23 -17.59 -28.76
N PHE A 495 2.64 -18.03 -27.58
CA PHE A 495 3.74 -17.41 -26.85
C PHE A 495 4.94 -18.33 -26.79
N VAL A 496 6.13 -17.72 -26.81
CA VAL A 496 7.37 -18.33 -26.35
C VAL A 496 7.70 -17.70 -25.00
N VAL A 497 7.80 -18.56 -23.99
CA VAL A 497 8.12 -18.16 -22.62
C VAL A 497 9.55 -18.58 -22.31
N ARG A 498 10.35 -17.64 -21.85
CA ARG A 498 11.69 -17.91 -21.33
C ARG A 498 11.72 -17.42 -19.89
N ALA A 499 12.12 -18.27 -18.97
CA ALA A 499 12.24 -17.93 -17.57
C ALA A 499 13.56 -18.45 -17.00
N ALA A 500 14.20 -17.65 -16.17
CA ALA A 500 15.34 -18.06 -15.35
C ALA A 500 15.00 -17.81 -13.88
N GLY A 501 15.14 -18.85 -13.06
CA GLY A 501 14.88 -18.74 -11.62
C GLY A 501 15.85 -17.77 -10.93
N SER A 502 15.44 -17.28 -9.77
CA SER A 502 16.33 -16.47 -8.92
C SER A 502 17.50 -17.30 -8.40
N LEU A 503 18.66 -16.67 -8.24
CA LEU A 503 19.80 -17.29 -7.57
C LEU A 503 19.45 -17.60 -6.12
N LYS A 504 20.06 -18.63 -5.55
CA LYS A 504 19.97 -18.92 -4.11
C LYS A 504 20.99 -18.05 -3.37
N GLN A 505 20.52 -17.19 -2.48
CA GLN A 505 21.37 -16.29 -1.69
C GLN A 505 22.22 -17.12 -0.73
N LEU A 506 23.50 -16.77 -0.62
CA LEU A 506 24.39 -17.29 0.43
C LEU A 506 24.10 -16.58 1.76
N SER A 507 24.64 -17.10 2.86
CA SER A 507 24.60 -16.42 4.15
C SER A 507 25.58 -15.25 4.18
N GLY A 508 25.23 -14.16 4.85
CA GLY A 508 26.08 -12.99 4.99
C GLY A 508 25.87 -11.96 3.88
N CYS A 509 26.86 -11.07 3.76
CA CYS A 509 26.91 -10.03 2.74
C CYS A 509 28.19 -10.17 1.90
N SER A 510 28.18 -9.60 0.70
CA SER A 510 29.37 -9.58 -0.17
C SER A 510 30.49 -8.74 0.43
N ASP A 511 31.73 -8.98 -0.03
CA ASP A 511 32.90 -8.17 0.36
C ASP A 511 32.66 -6.68 0.05
N GLU A 512 32.00 -6.38 -1.08
CA GLU A 512 31.61 -5.02 -1.46
C GLU A 512 30.73 -4.33 -0.42
N SER A 513 29.69 -5.01 0.09
CA SER A 513 28.82 -4.47 1.13
C SER A 513 29.53 -4.31 2.46
N ILE A 514 30.44 -5.24 2.80
CA ILE A 514 31.25 -5.22 4.04
C ILE A 514 32.25 -4.05 4.01
N ASP A 515 32.88 -3.80 2.86
CA ASP A 515 33.85 -2.71 2.70
C ASP A 515 33.16 -1.33 2.62
N SER A 516 31.92 -1.28 2.12
CA SER A 516 31.16 -0.04 1.94
C SER A 516 30.42 0.43 3.21
N LEU A 517 30.00 -0.50 4.07
CA LEU A 517 29.24 -0.20 5.29
C LEU A 517 30.01 -0.61 6.54
N SER A 518 30.03 0.27 7.54
CA SER A 518 30.54 -0.12 8.87
C SER A 518 29.77 -1.34 9.41
N PRO A 519 30.39 -2.22 10.22
CA PRO A 519 29.71 -3.41 10.75
C PRO A 519 28.39 -3.11 11.47
N LYS A 520 28.32 -1.97 12.17
CA LYS A 520 27.09 -1.52 12.85
C LYS A 520 25.99 -1.12 11.86
N ARG A 521 26.34 -0.47 10.74
CA ARG A 521 25.37 -0.04 9.72
C ARG A 521 24.87 -1.23 8.89
N LEU A 522 25.75 -2.18 8.60
CA LEU A 522 25.39 -3.43 7.95
C LEU A 522 24.42 -4.27 8.79
N GLU A 523 24.67 -4.41 10.10
CA GLU A 523 23.73 -5.07 11.02
C GLU A 523 22.39 -4.30 11.15
N TYR A 524 22.45 -2.97 11.22
CA TYR A 524 21.24 -2.16 11.36
C TYR A 524 20.34 -2.21 10.12
N LEU A 525 20.92 -2.04 8.93
CA LEU A 525 20.19 -1.97 7.68
C LEU A 525 19.85 -3.36 7.14
N CYS A 526 20.85 -4.23 7.01
CA CYS A 526 20.74 -5.52 6.34
C CYS A 526 20.52 -6.69 7.33
N ALA A 527 20.62 -6.47 8.64
CA ALA A 527 20.56 -7.54 9.65
C ALA A 527 21.48 -8.73 9.35
N GLY A 528 22.68 -8.42 8.84
CA GLY A 528 23.72 -9.40 8.56
C GLY A 528 23.52 -10.23 7.30
N GLU A 529 22.47 -9.98 6.50
CA GLU A 529 22.16 -10.75 5.30
C GLU A 529 21.93 -9.82 4.10
N CYS A 530 22.53 -10.12 2.96
CA CYS A 530 22.36 -9.37 1.72
C CYS A 530 21.90 -10.29 0.57
N TYR A 531 21.54 -9.70 -0.57
CA TYR A 531 21.32 -10.43 -1.83
C TYR A 531 22.64 -10.95 -2.39
#